data_AF-A0A7V0LSP5-F1
#
_entry.id   AF-A0A7V0LSP5-F1
#
_cell.length_a   1.000
_cell.length_b   1.000
_cell.length_c   1.000
_cell.angle_alpha   90.00
_cell.angle_beta   90.00
_cell.angle_gamma   90.00
#
_symmetry.space_group_name_H-M   'P 1'
#
loop_
_entity.id
_entity.type
_entity.pdbx_description
1 polymer ?
#
loop_
_entity_poly.entity_id
_entity_poly.type
_entity_poly.pdbx_seq_one_letter_code
_entity_poly.pdbx_strand_id
1 'polypeptide(L)' 'MTTINEILDGAIAWIAGDPDPVTRKELQAVIDSGDFDDLADRMHGTLEFGTAGLRGIVGAGSNRMNRAVII' A
#
# COMPACT_ATOMS: atom_id res chain seq x y z
N MET A 1 -9.66 -7.25 -14.95
CA MET A 1 -10.28 -6.35 -13.96
C MET A 1 -9.97 -6.95 -12.62
N THR A 2 -9.10 -6.31 -11.84
CA THR A 2 -8.84 -6.73 -10.46
C THR A 2 -10.10 -6.44 -9.64
N THR A 3 -10.56 -7.43 -8.88
CA THR A 3 -11.74 -7.33 -8.03
C THR A 3 -11.38 -6.72 -6.67
N ILE A 4 -12.37 -6.12 -5.99
CA ILE A 4 -12.17 -5.55 -4.63
C ILE A 4 -11.63 -6.60 -3.65
N ASN A 5 -12.05 -7.86 -3.77
CA ASN A 5 -11.55 -8.95 -2.93
C ASN A 5 -10.06 -9.21 -3.15
N GLU A 6 -9.58 -9.20 -4.40
CA GLU A 6 -8.15 -9.37 -4.69
C GLU A 6 -7.31 -8.22 -4.11
N ILE A 7 -7.85 -6.99 -4.10
CA ILE A 7 -7.20 -5.83 -3.49
C ILE A 7 -7.14 -5.97 -1.97
N LEU A 8 -8.23 -6.41 -1.34
CA LEU A 8 -8.29 -6.63 0.11
C LEU A 8 -7.32 -7.74 0.55
N ASP A 9 -7.31 -8.87 -0.15
CA ASP A 9 -6.39 -9.97 0.13
C ASP A 9 -4.93 -9.51 0.00
N GLY A 10 -4.62 -8.73 -1.04
CA GLY A 10 -3.31 -8.12 -1.23
C GLY A 10 -2.93 -7.14 -0.10
N ALA A 11 -3.87 -6.32 0.35
CA ALA A 11 -3.64 -5.36 1.43
C ALA A 11 -3.40 -6.07 2.77
N ILE A 12 -4.16 -7.12 3.08
CA ILE A 12 -3.97 -7.95 4.28
C ILE A 12 -2.60 -8.64 4.24
N ALA A 13 -2.22 -9.21 3.10
CA ALA A 13 -0.91 -9.82 2.92
C ALA A 13 0.23 -8.79 3.09
N TRP A 14 0.05 -7.58 2.56
CA TRP A 14 0.99 -6.47 2.73
C TRP A 14 1.13 -6.07 4.20
N ILE A 15 0.01 -5.91 4.94
CA ILE A 15 0.02 -5.61 6.38
C ILE A 15 0.78 -6.69 7.15
N ALA A 16 0.59 -7.97 6.82
CA ALA A 16 1.27 -9.07 7.50
C ALA A 16 2.80 -9.04 7.30
N GLY A 17 3.26 -8.57 6.14
CA GLY A 17 4.68 -8.48 5.79
C GLY A 17 5.36 -7.15 6.17
N ASP A 18 4.59 -6.08 6.37
CA ASP A 18 5.13 -4.75 6.68
C ASP A 18 5.71 -4.71 8.11
N PRO A 19 7.01 -4.45 8.29
CA PRO A 19 7.62 -4.39 9.62
C PRO A 19 7.18 -3.15 10.42
N ASP A 20 6.66 -2.11 9.77
CA ASP A 20 6.31 -0.84 10.44
C ASP A 20 4.87 -0.84 10.99
N PRO A 21 4.67 -0.81 12.32
CA PRO A 21 3.33 -0.82 12.91
C PRO A 21 2.49 0.42 12.57
N VAL A 22 3.10 1.53 12.18
CA VAL A 22 2.39 2.76 11.82
C VAL A 22 1.69 2.59 10.48
N THR A 23 2.41 2.14 9.46
CA THR A 23 1.86 1.93 8.12
C THR A 23 0.89 0.75 8.06
N ARG A 24 1.11 -0.29 8.88
CA ARG A 24 0.09 -1.34 9.10
C ARG A 24 -1.24 -0.76 9.58
N LYS A 25 -1.22 0.09 10.61
CA LYS A 25 -2.43 0.73 11.16
C LYS A 25 -3.08 1.68 10.18
N GLU A 26 -2.28 2.41 9.41
CA GLU A 26 -2.78 3.31 8.37
C GLU A 26 -3.54 2.54 7.29
N LEU A 27 -2.97 1.44 6.75
CA LEU A 27 -3.65 0.65 5.73
C LEU A 27 -4.90 -0.06 6.30
N GLN A 28 -4.82 -0.54 7.54
CA GLN A 28 -6.00 -1.10 8.22
C GLN A 28 -7.13 -0.07 8.35
N ALA A 29 -6.81 1.18 8.70
CA ALA A 29 -7.83 2.23 8.81
C ALA A 29 -8.50 2.55 7.46
N VAL A 30 -7.77 2.44 6.35
CA VAL A 30 -8.32 2.58 4.99
C VAL A 30 -9.24 1.40 4.63
N ILE A 31 -8.89 0.18 5.04
CA ILE A 31 -9.77 -0.99 4.89
C ILE A 31 -11.05 -0.80 5.73
N ASP A 32 -10.91 -0.37 6.98
CA ASP A 32 -12.02 -0.22 7.93
C ASP A 32 -12.96 0.94 7.55
N SER A 33 -12.46 1.97 6.85
CA SER A 33 -13.29 3.08 6.37
C SER A 33 -14.18 2.69 5.18
N GLY A 34 -13.88 1.58 4.51
CA GLY A 34 -14.57 1.15 3.29
C GLY A 34 -14.25 2.02 2.06
N ASP A 35 -13.19 2.81 2.10
CA ASP A 35 -12.72 3.62 0.98
C ASP A 35 -11.92 2.75 0.00
N PHE A 36 -12.65 1.96 -0.80
CA PHE A 36 -12.06 1.02 -1.74
C PHE A 36 -11.33 1.71 -2.91
N ASP A 37 -11.64 2.98 -3.20
CA ASP A 37 -10.95 3.75 -4.22
C ASP A 37 -9.55 4.18 -3.73
N ASP A 38 -9.43 4.67 -2.48
CA ASP A 38 -8.11 4.95 -1.86
C ASP A 38 -7.31 3.67 -1.63
N LEU A 39 -7.98 2.58 -1.21
CA LEU A 39 -7.33 1.27 -1.08
C LEU A 39 -6.79 0.79 -2.43
N ALA A 40 -7.58 0.93 -3.50
CA ALA A 40 -7.13 0.61 -4.84
C ALA A 40 -5.93 1.48 -5.24
N ASP A 41 -5.97 2.80 -5.07
CA ASP A 41 -4.83 3.68 -5.42
C ASP A 41 -3.53 3.30 -4.70
N ARG A 42 -3.62 2.92 -3.42
CA ARG A 42 -2.46 2.52 -2.59
C ARG A 42 -1.88 1.16 -2.97
N MET A 43 -2.72 0.25 -3.45
CA MET A 43 -2.35 -1.13 -3.78
C MET A 43 -2.15 -1.37 -5.29
N HIS A 44 -2.64 -0.47 -6.13
CA HIS A 44 -2.62 -0.62 -7.58
C HIS A 44 -1.34 0.00 -8.15
N GLY A 45 -0.35 -0.87 -8.38
CA GLY A 45 0.93 -0.53 -8.97
C GLY A 45 2.11 -0.88 -8.08
N THR A 46 3.25 -1.12 -8.72
CA THR A 46 4.55 -1.10 -8.07
C THR A 46 5.13 0.29 -8.21
N LEU A 47 5.70 0.81 -7.13
CA LEU A 47 6.39 2.09 -7.11
C LEU A 47 7.38 2.17 -8.28
N GLU A 48 7.10 3.03 -9.27
CA GLU A 48 7.96 3.14 -10.45
C GLU A 48 9.26 3.86 -10.07
N PHE A 49 10.38 3.13 -10.16
CA PHE A 49 11.70 3.69 -9.96
C PHE A 49 12.11 4.50 -11.20
N GLY A 50 11.96 5.82 -11.12
CA GLY A 50 12.47 6.75 -12.13
C GLY A 50 14.00 6.88 -12.14
N THR A 51 14.55 7.34 -13.25
CA THR A 51 16.00 7.54 -13.47
C THR A 51 16.64 8.64 -12.61
N ALA A 52 15.85 9.41 -11.86
CA ALA A 52 16.31 10.51 -10.99
C ALA A 52 16.10 10.25 -9.48
N GLY A 53 15.82 9.00 -9.08
CA GLY A 53 15.58 8.61 -7.70
C GLY A 53 14.12 8.32 -7.37
N LEU A 54 13.91 7.82 -6.15
CA LEU A 54 12.63 7.31 -5.63
C LEU A 54 11.70 8.51 -5.33
N ARG A 55 10.69 8.76 -6.17
CA ARG A 55 9.64 9.76 -5.94
C ARG A 55 8.31 9.02 -5.78
N GLY A 56 7.86 8.87 -4.54
CA GLY A 56 6.55 8.31 -4.21
C GLY A 56 5.91 9.11 -3.09
N ILE A 57 4.58 9.09 -3.03
CA ILE A 57 3.83 9.61 -1.87
C ILE A 57 4.21 8.75 -0.67
N VAL A 58 4.58 9.38 0.45
CA VAL A 58 4.86 8.65 1.70
C VAL A 58 3.54 8.17 2.29
N GLY A 59 3.42 6.88 2.58
CA GLY A 59 2.21 6.29 3.15
C GLY A 59 2.17 4.77 3.04
N ALA A 60 1.10 4.16 3.56
CA ALA A 60 0.94 2.71 3.52
C ALA A 60 0.43 2.19 2.16
N GLY A 61 0.92 1.02 1.74
CA GLY A 61 0.59 0.37 0.47
C GLY A 61 1.81 0.10 -0.43
N SER A 62 1.65 -0.84 -1.37
CA SER A 62 2.72 -1.24 -2.30
C SER A 62 3.13 -0.15 -3.30
N ASN A 63 2.24 0.81 -3.56
CA ASN A 63 2.48 1.94 -4.47
C ASN A 63 2.92 3.23 -3.73
N ARG A 64 3.34 3.12 -2.47
CA ARG A 64 3.74 4.25 -1.62
C ARG A 64 5.15 4.07 -1.08
N MET A 65 5.86 5.18 -0.87
CA MET A 65 7.18 5.16 -0.28
C MET A 65 7.03 4.94 1.22
N ASN A 66 7.34 3.74 1.70
CA ASN A 66 7.30 3.40 3.12
C ASN A 66 8.54 2.58 3.50
N ARG A 67 8.68 2.33 4.80
CA ARG A 67 9.83 1.62 5.35
C ARG A 67 9.97 0.21 4.78
N ALA A 68 8.87 -0.45 4.39
CA ALA A 68 8.91 -1.76 3.73
C ALA A 68 9.57 -1.74 2.34
N VAL A 69 9.66 -0.58 1.66
CA VAL A 69 10.35 -0.43 0.36
C VAL A 69 11.87 -0.35 0.50
N ILE A 70 12.38 0.01 1.68
CA ILE A 70 13.81 0.34 1.91
C ILE A 70 14.57 -0.80 2.62
N ILE A 71 13.89 -1.89 3.01
CA ILE A 71 14.50 -3.03 3.73
C ILE A 71 14.78 -4.19 2.77
#